data_AF-A0A5E5PEK0-F1
#
_entry.id   AF-A0A5E5PEK0-F1
#
_cell.length_a   1.000
_cell.length_b   1.000
_cell.length_c   1.000
_cell.angle_alpha   90.00
_cell.angle_beta   90.00
_cell.angle_gamma   90.00
#
_symmetry.space_group_name_H-M   'P 1'
#
loop_
_entity.id
_entity.type
_entity.pdbx_description
1 polymer ?
#
loop_
_entity_poly.entity_id
_entity_poly.type
_entity_poly.pdbx_seq_one_letter_code
_entity_poly.pdbx_strand_id
1 'polypeptide(L)'
;MSPYEPRPEGLNTDPAPPSVVGTLRRHTEAEYITYDLFMGEEADIKCRTVKLVTARKPHSCWLGQAFGAKPHEIAVGELHRYEKALVDGDYWGSYRCCLRCMDAEIDDVQGTSDGDDE
;
A
#
# COMPACT_ATOMS: atom_id res chain seq x y z
N MET A 1 -14.88 16.94 -51.02
CA MET A 1 -14.12 17.58 -49.92
C MET A 1 -14.56 16.91 -48.63
N SER A 2 -13.73 16.03 -48.07
CA SER A 2 -13.95 15.46 -46.74
C SER A 2 -12.70 15.79 -45.92
N PRO A 3 -12.76 16.75 -44.98
CA PRO A 3 -11.61 17.17 -44.20
C PRO A 3 -11.50 16.23 -42.99
N TYR A 4 -10.89 15.07 -43.20
CA TYR A 4 -10.36 14.30 -42.09
C TYR A 4 -8.85 14.22 -42.29
N GLU A 5 -8.15 15.17 -41.67
CA GLU A 5 -6.71 15.04 -41.46
C GLU A 5 -6.46 13.76 -40.66
N PRO A 6 -5.60 12.85 -41.13
CA PRO A 6 -5.24 11.67 -40.36
C PRO A 6 -4.53 12.12 -39.10
N ARG A 7 -5.10 11.77 -37.94
CA ARG A 7 -4.55 12.03 -36.62
C ARG A 7 -3.15 11.39 -36.55
N PRO A 8 -2.10 12.09 -36.11
CA PRO A 8 -0.76 11.52 -36.07
C PRO A 8 -0.74 10.31 -35.14
N GLU A 9 -0.45 9.15 -35.71
CA GLU A 9 -0.22 7.88 -35.00
C GLU A 9 1.14 7.94 -34.30
N GLY A 10 1.23 8.82 -33.30
CA GLY A 10 2.26 8.83 -32.28
C GLY A 10 1.64 8.39 -30.97
N LEU A 11 1.07 7.18 -30.96
CA LEU A 11 0.65 6.53 -29.73
C LEU A 11 1.88 6.48 -28.83
N ASN A 12 1.74 6.99 -27.62
CA ASN A 12 2.76 7.06 -26.59
C ASN A 12 3.21 5.62 -26.24
N THR A 13 4.09 5.05 -27.05
CA THR A 13 4.68 3.70 -26.91
C THR A 13 5.99 3.77 -26.14
N ASP A 14 6.23 4.84 -25.39
CA ASP A 14 7.28 4.82 -24.40
C ASP A 14 6.83 3.81 -23.34
N PRO A 15 7.52 2.67 -23.16
CA PRO A 15 7.27 1.83 -22.01
C PRO A 15 7.45 2.72 -20.79
N ALA A 16 6.45 2.72 -19.89
CA ALA A 16 6.53 3.44 -18.64
C ALA A 16 7.94 3.23 -18.05
N PRO A 17 8.65 4.32 -17.66
CA PRO A 17 10.04 4.22 -17.26
C PRO A 17 10.18 3.12 -16.19
N PRO A 18 11.25 2.31 -16.24
CA PRO A 18 11.43 1.16 -15.37
C PRO A 18 11.70 1.52 -13.89
N SER A 19 11.21 2.66 -13.39
CA SER A 19 11.15 2.94 -11.96
C SER A 19 9.94 2.30 -11.27
N VAL A 20 9.07 1.60 -12.01
CA VAL A 20 7.93 0.82 -11.46
C VAL A 20 8.34 -0.64 -11.15
N VAL A 21 9.57 -1.03 -11.49
CA VAL A 21 10.06 -2.40 -11.27
C VAL A 21 10.61 -2.53 -9.85
N GLY A 22 9.80 -3.14 -9.00
CA GLY A 22 10.25 -3.88 -7.82
C GLY A 22 10.23 -3.08 -6.52
N THR A 23 9.06 -2.88 -5.93
CA THR A 23 9.00 -3.00 -4.46
C THR A 23 9.48 -4.42 -4.17
N LEU A 24 10.75 -4.55 -3.76
CA LEU A 24 11.33 -5.79 -3.29
C LEU A 24 10.41 -6.30 -2.18
N ARG A 25 9.56 -7.27 -2.50
CA ARG A 25 8.72 -7.96 -1.53
C ARG A 25 9.67 -8.67 -0.58
N ARG A 26 9.96 -8.06 0.56
CA ARG A 26 10.77 -8.68 1.63
C ARG A 26 9.98 -9.80 2.30
N HIS A 27 8.66 -9.60 2.37
CA HIS A 27 7.72 -10.53 2.98
C HIS A 27 6.77 -11.13 1.93
N THR A 28 6.12 -12.23 2.28
CA THR A 28 5.12 -12.88 1.43
C THR A 28 3.82 -12.08 1.39
N GLU A 29 3.01 -12.31 0.35
CA GLU A 29 1.69 -11.67 0.25
C GLU A 29 0.76 -12.02 1.41
N ALA A 30 0.89 -13.25 1.93
CA ALA A 30 0.15 -13.70 3.09
C ALA A 30 0.51 -12.87 4.32
N GLU A 31 1.80 -12.66 4.58
CA GLU A 31 2.28 -11.85 5.71
C GLU A 31 1.74 -10.42 5.67
N TYR A 32 1.78 -9.76 4.51
CA TYR A 32 1.21 -8.41 4.38
C TYR A 32 -0.30 -8.35 4.64
N ILE A 33 -1.03 -9.44 4.37
CA ILE A 33 -2.49 -9.50 4.54
C ILE A 33 -2.86 -9.86 5.98
N THR A 34 -2.12 -10.78 6.60
CA THR A 34 -2.40 -11.26 7.96
C THR A 34 -1.84 -10.37 9.04
N TYR A 35 -0.84 -9.55 8.73
CA TYR A 35 -0.25 -8.63 9.70
C TYR A 35 -1.26 -7.60 10.20
N ASP A 36 -1.42 -7.51 11.51
CA ASP A 36 -2.36 -6.58 12.12
C ASP A 36 -1.67 -5.31 12.60
N LEU A 37 -1.90 -4.21 11.89
CA LEU A 37 -1.31 -2.89 12.19
C LEU A 37 -1.88 -2.24 13.46
N PHE A 38 -3.02 -2.71 13.96
CA PHE A 38 -3.69 -2.14 15.13
C PHE A 38 -3.71 -3.12 16.31
N MET A 39 -2.75 -4.06 16.35
CA MET A 39 -2.57 -4.96 17.50
C MET A 39 -2.53 -4.15 18.81
N GLY A 40 -3.57 -4.30 19.64
CA GLY A 40 -3.66 -3.66 20.96
C GLY A 40 -4.62 -2.48 21.08
N GLU A 41 -5.28 -2.03 20.00
CA GLU A 41 -6.37 -1.06 20.13
C GLU A 41 -7.68 -1.77 20.53
N GLU A 42 -8.41 -1.19 21.50
CA GLU A 42 -9.71 -1.69 21.99
C GLU A 42 -10.88 -1.39 21.03
N ALA A 43 -10.61 -1.23 19.74
CA ALA A 43 -11.64 -0.93 18.74
C ALA A 43 -12.35 -2.21 18.28
N ASP A 44 -13.69 -2.21 18.21
CA ASP A 44 -14.45 -3.35 17.68
C ASP A 44 -14.38 -3.33 16.14
N ILE A 45 -13.41 -4.06 15.58
CA ILE A 45 -13.20 -4.14 14.13
C ILE A 45 -14.04 -5.28 13.54
N LYS A 46 -15.12 -4.93 12.83
CA LYS A 46 -15.98 -5.86 12.08
C LYS A 46 -15.80 -5.70 10.57
N CYS A 47 -16.18 -6.74 9.81
CA CYS A 47 -16.18 -6.73 8.34
C CYS A 47 -14.83 -6.31 7.70
N ARG A 48 -13.72 -6.66 8.35
CA ARG A 48 -12.36 -6.33 7.90
C ARG A 48 -12.08 -6.99 6.55
N THR A 49 -11.64 -6.18 5.60
CA THR A 49 -11.21 -6.61 4.27
C THR A 49 -9.80 -6.08 4.03
N VAL A 50 -8.83 -7.00 3.95
CA VAL A 50 -7.43 -6.68 3.66
C VAL A 50 -7.06 -7.25 2.30
N LYS A 51 -6.49 -6.41 1.42
CA LYS A 51 -6.11 -6.82 0.06
C LYS A 51 -4.83 -6.11 -0.37
N LEU A 52 -4.04 -6.78 -1.19
CA LEU A 52 -2.98 -6.15 -1.96
C LEU A 52 -3.54 -5.71 -3.31
N VAL A 53 -3.37 -4.43 -3.64
CA VAL A 53 -3.93 -3.83 -4.85
C VAL A 53 -2.91 -2.90 -5.50
N THR A 54 -2.92 -2.84 -6.82
CA THR A 54 -2.08 -1.91 -7.58
C THR A 54 -2.76 -0.55 -7.66
N ALA A 55 -2.01 0.51 -7.36
CA ALA A 55 -2.50 1.89 -7.41
C ALA A 55 -2.80 2.30 -8.86
N ARG A 56 -4.04 2.73 -9.12
CA ARG A 56 -4.44 3.30 -10.42
C ARG A 56 -4.36 4.83 -10.45
N LYS A 57 -4.21 5.43 -9.28
CA LYS A 57 -4.05 6.88 -9.04
C LYS A 57 -3.11 7.06 -7.85
N PRO A 58 -2.43 8.21 -7.71
CA PRO A 58 -1.61 8.46 -6.54
C PRO A 58 -2.46 8.44 -5.26
N HIS A 59 -1.93 7.87 -4.20
CA HIS A 59 -2.61 7.74 -2.91
C HIS A 59 -1.66 8.07 -1.76
N SER A 60 -2.11 8.84 -0.78
CA SER A 60 -1.31 9.09 0.43
C SER A 60 -1.12 7.80 1.23
N CYS A 61 0.12 7.52 1.63
CA CYS A 61 0.44 6.39 2.49
C CYS A 61 0.05 6.70 3.94
N TRP A 62 -0.85 5.91 4.52
CA TRP A 62 -1.33 6.09 5.89
C TRP A 62 -0.21 5.85 6.91
N LEU A 63 0.58 4.78 6.75
CA LEU A 63 1.75 4.54 7.62
C LEU A 63 2.76 5.69 7.54
N GLY A 64 3.01 6.20 6.34
CA GLY A 64 3.86 7.38 6.14
C GLY A 64 3.31 8.67 6.77
N GLN A 65 2.01 8.71 7.10
CA GLN A 65 1.38 9.85 7.74
C GLN A 65 1.23 9.67 9.25
N ALA A 66 0.96 8.44 9.72
CA ALA A 66 0.69 8.09 11.10
C ALA A 66 1.97 7.80 11.91
N PHE A 67 2.95 7.11 11.31
CA PHE A 67 4.14 6.60 12.00
C PHE A 67 5.39 7.49 11.87
N GLY A 68 5.21 8.78 11.59
CA GLY A 68 6.31 9.76 11.62
C GLY A 68 7.38 9.62 10.52
N ALA A 69 7.26 8.65 9.61
CA ALA A 69 8.02 8.64 8.37
C ALA A 69 7.63 9.87 7.52
N LYS A 70 8.49 10.29 6.59
CA LYS A 70 8.18 11.43 5.72
C LYS A 70 6.85 11.18 5.00
N PRO A 71 5.90 12.13 5.02
CA PRO A 71 4.66 11.99 4.27
C PRO A 71 5.01 11.79 2.80
N HIS A 72 4.54 10.68 2.25
CA HIS A 72 4.79 10.31 0.86
C HIS A 72 3.54 9.67 0.26
N GLU A 73 3.54 9.61 -1.07
CA GLU A 73 2.45 9.09 -1.86
C GLU A 73 2.88 7.79 -2.53
N ILE A 74 1.93 6.86 -2.61
CA ILE A 74 1.99 5.63 -3.40
C ILE A 74 1.81 6.03 -4.85
N ALA A 75 2.78 5.72 -5.70
CA ALA A 75 2.74 6.09 -7.11
C ALA A 75 1.77 5.20 -7.91
N VAL A 76 1.33 5.67 -9.07
CA VAL A 76 0.53 4.85 -10.01
C VAL A 76 1.36 3.65 -10.48
N GLY A 77 0.77 2.46 -10.47
CA GLY A 77 1.44 1.20 -10.79
C GLY A 77 2.10 0.52 -9.60
N GLU A 78 2.16 1.17 -8.43
CA GLU A 78 2.76 0.59 -7.24
C GLU A 78 1.78 -0.34 -6.50
N LEU A 79 2.28 -1.48 -6.05
CA LEU A 79 1.52 -2.41 -5.22
C LEU A 79 1.46 -1.89 -3.78
N HIS A 80 0.27 -1.85 -3.21
CA HIS A 80 0.04 -1.38 -1.84
C HIS A 80 -1.01 -2.23 -1.13
N ARG A 81 -0.98 -2.21 0.19
CA ARG A 81 -2.03 -2.80 1.03
C ARG A 81 -3.19 -1.82 1.12
N TYR A 82 -4.38 -2.30 0.85
CA TYR A 82 -5.64 -1.60 1.09
C TYR A 82 -6.41 -2.37 2.16
N GLU A 83 -6.80 -1.66 3.21
CA GLU A 83 -7.66 -2.21 4.24
C GLU A 83 -8.90 -1.34 4.39
N LYS A 84 -10.03 -2.01 4.59
CA LYS A 84 -11.32 -1.41 4.93
C LYS A 84 -11.96 -2.22 6.03
N ALA A 85 -12.48 -1.55 7.06
CA ALA A 85 -13.18 -2.21 8.15
C ALA A 85 -14.30 -1.31 8.69
N LEU A 86 -15.25 -1.93 9.39
CA LEU A 86 -16.25 -1.24 10.20
C LEU A 86 -15.72 -1.17 11.62
N VAL A 87 -15.48 0.04 12.10
CA VAL A 87 -14.95 0.37 13.42
C VAL A 87 -16.10 0.79 14.32
N ASP A 88 -16.18 0.21 15.51
CA ASP A 88 -17.18 0.49 16.58
C ASP A 88 -18.65 0.38 16.14
N GLY A 89 -18.90 -0.29 15.02
CA GLY A 89 -20.24 -0.57 14.49
C GLY A 89 -20.88 0.59 13.71
N ASP A 90 -20.33 1.79 13.71
CA ASP A 90 -20.90 2.96 13.01
C ASP A 90 -19.95 3.63 12.00
N TYR A 91 -18.64 3.38 12.06
CA TYR A 91 -17.66 4.06 11.21
C TYR A 91 -16.96 3.12 10.22
N TRP A 92 -17.10 3.39 8.91
CA TRP A 92 -16.31 2.67 7.89
C TRP A 92 -14.95 3.34 7.68
N GLY A 93 -13.92 2.79 8.32
CA GLY A 93 -12.53 3.18 8.12
C GLY A 93 -11.94 2.53 6.87
N SER A 94 -11.10 3.26 6.13
CA SER A 94 -10.26 2.64 5.11
C SER A 94 -8.94 3.37 4.96
N TYR A 95 -7.85 2.60 4.83
CA TYR A 95 -6.50 3.14 4.73
C TYR A 95 -5.68 2.38 3.68
N ARG A 96 -4.57 3.01 3.26
CA ARG A 96 -3.67 2.49 2.23
C ARG A 96 -2.25 2.60 2.72
N CYS A 97 -1.48 1.54 2.57
CA CYS A 97 -0.08 1.49 3.00
C CYS A 97 0.80 0.98 1.87
N CYS A 98 1.85 1.72 1.54
CA CYS A 98 2.87 1.22 0.61
C CYS A 98 3.57 0.00 1.22
N LEU A 99 4.07 -0.90 0.37
CA LEU A 99 4.77 -2.08 0.85
C LEU A 99 6.07 -1.72 1.59
N ARG A 100 6.74 -0.63 1.20
CA ARG A 100 7.99 -0.20 1.86
C ARG A 100 7.80 0.16 3.34
N CYS A 101 6.66 0.80 3.67
CA CYS A 101 6.33 1.09 5.06
C CYS A 101 5.83 -0.15 5.79
N MET A 102 5.08 -1.03 5.13
CA MET A 102 4.72 -2.32 5.71
C MET A 102 5.96 -3.16 6.04
N ASP A 103 6.94 -3.19 5.14
CA ASP A 103 8.22 -3.86 5.37
C ASP A 103 8.93 -3.28 6.59
N ALA A 104 8.99 -1.95 6.70
CA ALA A 104 9.63 -1.30 7.85
C ALA A 104 8.92 -1.62 9.17
N GLU A 105 7.59 -1.62 9.20
CA GLU A 105 6.80 -1.97 10.39
C GLU A 105 6.96 -3.44 10.77
N ILE A 106 6.87 -4.35 9.80
CA ILE A 106 7.05 -5.79 10.04
C ILE A 106 8.48 -6.05 10.51
N ASP A 107 9.48 -5.43 9.89
CA ASP A 107 10.89 -5.56 10.27
C ASP A 107 11.14 -4.96 11.67
N ASP A 108 10.50 -3.84 12.04
CA ASP A 108 10.64 -3.23 13.38
C ASP A 108 10.06 -4.14 14.45
N VAL A 109 8.83 -4.64 14.26
CA VAL A 109 8.18 -5.55 15.20
C VAL A 109 8.90 -6.90 15.27
N GLN A 110 9.29 -7.50 14.14
CA GLN A 110 10.07 -8.74 14.14
C GLN A 110 11.48 -8.55 14.71
N GLY A 111 12.08 -7.36 14.53
CA GLY A 111 13.38 -6.99 15.08
C GLY A 111 13.41 -6.84 16.60
N THR A 112 12.25 -6.73 17.26
CA THR A 112 12.16 -6.77 18.73
C THR A 112 12.19 -8.19 19.31
N SER A 113 12.25 -9.24 18.48
CA SER A 113 12.20 -10.64 18.94
C SER A 113 13.56 -11.35 18.99
N ASP A 114 14.68 -10.65 18.85
CA ASP A 114 16.04 -11.23 18.89
C ASP A 114 16.88 -10.63 20.03
N GLY A 115 16.44 -10.81 21.27
CA GLY A 115 17.16 -10.31 22.45
C GLY A 115 16.59 -10.79 23.79
N ASP A 116 16.78 -12.07 24.10
CA ASP A 116 17.35 -12.57 25.37
C ASP A 116 17.17 -14.10 25.43
N ASP A 117 18.07 -14.83 24.79
CA ASP A 117 18.47 -16.17 25.25
C ASP A 117 19.88 -16.01 25.82
N GLU A 118 19.98 -15.78 27.14
CA GLU A 118 21.17 -16.09 27.94
C GLU A 118 20.77 -16.62 29.32
#